data_AF-A0A2V8U269-F1
#
_entry.id   AF-A0A2V8U269-F1
#
_cell.length_a   1.000
_cell.length_b   1.000
_cell.length_c   1.000
_cell.angle_alpha   90.00
_cell.angle_beta   90.00
_cell.angle_gamma   90.00
#
_symmetry.space_group_name_H-M   'P 1'
#
loop_
_entity.id
_entity.type
_entity.pdbx_description
1 polymer ?
#
loop_
_entity_poly.entity_id
_entity_poly.type
_entity_poly.pdbx_seq_one_letter_code
_entity_poly.pdbx_strand_id
1 'polypeptide(L)' 'MKRPVLYFLYLLYTVETGVFLVLVPWSLIWVHSYFAQIPPLRAILLSGFVRGCISALGLIQIGMGAVDFLAFCRALKTP' A
#
# COMPACT_ATOMS: atom_id res chain seq x y z
N MET A 1 -19.05 -20.43 7.53
CA MET A 1 -18.85 -20.39 6.06
C MET A 1 -19.53 -19.19 5.40
N LYS A 2 -19.19 -17.95 5.77
CA LYS A 2 -19.67 -16.70 5.15
C LYS A 2 -18.55 -15.68 5.47
N ARG A 3 -17.74 -15.12 4.59
CA ARG A 3 -18.02 -14.53 3.27
C ARG A 3 -16.71 -14.48 2.47
N PRO A 4 -16.45 -15.41 1.52
CA PRO A 4 -15.22 -15.41 0.71
C PRO A 4 -15.02 -14.08 -0.06
N VAL A 5 -16.13 -13.41 -0.39
CA VAL A 5 -16.14 -12.09 -1.03
C VAL A 5 -15.43 -11.03 -0.18
N LEU A 6 -15.64 -11.01 1.14
CA LEU A 6 -14.98 -10.02 2.01
C LEU A 6 -13.47 -10.23 2.06
N TYR A 7 -13.03 -11.49 2.06
CA TYR A 7 -11.62 -11.84 2.05
C TYR A 7 -10.96 -11.40 0.74
N PHE A 8 -11.63 -11.62 -0.39
CA PHE A 8 -11.17 -11.18 -1.70
C PHE A 8 -11.09 -9.65 -1.78
N LEU A 9 -12.12 -8.94 -1.32
CA LEU A 9 -12.12 -7.47 -1.28
C LEU A 9 -11.01 -6.91 -0.37
N TYR A 10 -10.79 -7.53 0.80
CA TYR A 10 -9.69 -7.18 1.69
C TYR A 10 -8.33 -7.34 0.99
N LEU A 11 -8.14 -8.46 0.29
CA LEU A 11 -6.89 -8.73 -0.42
C LEU A 11 -6.65 -7.71 -1.55
N LEU A 12 -7.68 -7.45 -2.35
CA LEU A 12 -7.63 -6.48 -3.45
C LEU A 12 -7.30 -5.08 -2.92
N TYR A 13 -8.01 -4.64 -1.87
CA TYR A 13 -7.78 -3.35 -1.23
C TYR A 13 -6.37 -3.22 -0.67
N THR A 14 -5.86 -4.28 -0.03
CA THR A 14 -4.51 -4.29 0.57
C THR A 14 -3.43 -4.14 -0.51
N VAL A 15 -3.57 -4.87 -1.62
CA VAL A 15 -2.64 -4.78 -2.75
C VAL A 15 -2.74 -3.42 -3.43
N GLU A 16 -3.95 -2.95 -3.72
CA GLU A 16 -4.19 -1.66 -4.37
C GLU A 16 -3.59 -0.51 -3.54
N THR A 17 -3.90 -0.47 -2.24
CA THR A 17 -3.38 0.56 -1.33
C THR A 17 -1.86 0.46 -1.19
N GLY A 18 -1.32 -0.75 -1.10
CA GLY A 18 0.12 -0.96 -1.05
C GLY A 18 0.85 -0.48 -2.31
N VAL A 19 0.31 -0.80 -3.50
CA VAL A 19 0.85 -0.31 -4.78
C VAL A 19 0.73 1.22 -4.86
N PHE A 20 -0.38 1.78 -4.41
CA PHE A 20 -0.59 3.23 -4.37
C PHE A 20 0.47 3.91 -3.49
N LEU A 21 0.74 3.38 -2.29
CA LEU A 21 1.77 3.90 -1.39
C LEU A 21 3.19 3.79 -1.97
N VAL A 22 3.47 2.76 -2.77
CA VAL A 22 4.77 2.61 -3.45
C VAL A 22 4.91 3.59 -4.60
N LEU A 23 3.88 3.79 -5.42
CA LEU A 23 4.01 4.54 -6.68
C LEU A 23 3.77 6.04 -6.52
N VAL A 24 2.80 6.43 -5.68
CA VAL A 24 2.37 7.82 -5.56
C VAL A 24 3.51 8.76 -5.16
N PRO A 25 4.36 8.47 -4.17
CA PRO A 25 5.45 9.37 -3.77
C PRO A 25 6.45 9.73 -4.89
N TRP A 26 6.52 8.91 -5.95
CA TRP A 26 7.41 9.06 -7.10
C TRP A 26 6.73 9.66 -8.32
N SER A 27 5.43 9.84 -8.26
CA SER A 27 4.63 10.32 -9.39
C SER A 27 4.54 11.86 -9.41
N LEU A 28 4.24 12.41 -10.59
CA LEU A 28 4.03 13.86 -10.75
C LEU A 28 2.82 14.36 -9.94
N ILE A 29 1.79 13.53 -9.76
CA ILE A 29 0.63 13.88 -8.93
C ILE A 29 1.05 14.18 -7.48
N TRP A 30 2.06 13.52 -6.92
CA TRP A 30 2.56 13.80 -5.57
C TRP A 30 3.28 15.15 -5.47
N VAL A 31 4.03 15.53 -6.50
CA VAL A 31 4.74 16.80 -6.57
C VAL A 31 3.78 17.98 -6.69
N HIS A 32 2.64 17.77 -7.37
CA HIS A 32 1.61 18.79 -7.56
C HIS A 32 0.45 18.71 -6.55
N SER A 33 0.49 17.75 -5.61
CA SER A 33 -0.48 17.59 -4.54
C SER A 33 -0.67 18.87 -3.73
N TYR A 34 -1.88 19.08 -3.21
CA TYR A 34 -2.21 20.19 -2.30
C TYR A 34 -1.20 20.34 -1.15
N PHE A 35 -0.78 19.23 -0.53
CA PHE A 35 0.21 19.25 0.56
C PHE A 35 1.61 19.68 0.14
N ALA A 36 2.01 19.43 -1.12
CA ALA A 36 3.30 19.85 -1.66
C ALA A 36 3.32 21.35 -2.06
N GLN A 37 2.17 22.03 -1.99
CA GLN A 37 2.06 23.48 -2.17
C GLN A 37 2.35 24.26 -0.88
N ILE A 38 2.30 23.59 0.28
CA ILE A 38 2.61 24.22 1.58
C ILE A 38 4.14 24.20 1.79
N PRO A 39 4.83 25.35 1.87
CA PRO A 39 6.30 25.43 1.83
C PRO A 39 7.05 24.55 2.85
N PRO A 40 6.70 24.52 4.16
CA PRO A 40 7.40 23.67 5.12
C PRO A 40 7.16 22.17 4.87
N LEU A 41 5.96 21.81 4.43
CA LEU A 41 5.58 20.42 4.11
C LEU A 41 6.24 19.94 2.82
N ARG A 42 6.41 20.82 1.84
CA ARG A 42 7.04 20.51 0.55
C ARG A 42 8.46 19.97 0.73
N ALA A 43 9.29 20.62 1.56
CA ALA A 43 10.66 20.17 1.80
C ALA A 43 10.71 18.75 2.40
N ILE A 44 9.76 18.43 3.28
CA ILE A 44 9.65 17.14 3.94
C ILE A 44 9.10 16.09 2.96
N LEU A 45 7.97 16.35 2.30
CA LEU A 45 7.28 15.42 1.39
C LEU A 45 8.05 15.14 0.10
N LEU A 46 8.86 16.10 -0.38
CA LEU A 46 9.72 15.90 -1.54
C LEU A 46 11.09 15.32 -1.17
N SER A 47 11.41 15.17 0.12
CA SER A 47 12.65 14.51 0.55
C SER A 47 12.65 13.03 0.14
N GLY A 48 13.80 12.53 -0.33
CA GLY A 48 13.96 11.13 -0.68
C GLY A 48 13.71 10.19 0.49
N PHE A 49 14.02 10.63 1.72
CA PHE A 49 13.77 9.88 2.95
C PHE A 49 12.28 9.61 3.15
N VAL A 50 11.44 10.65 3.15
CA VAL A 50 9.99 10.48 3.39
C VAL A 50 9.33 9.67 2.28
N ARG A 51 9.70 9.89 1.02
CA ARG A 51 9.20 9.09 -0.11
C ARG A 51 9.59 7.62 0.04
N GLY A 52 10.83 7.37 0.46
CA GLY A 52 11.34 6.04 0.78
C GLY A 52 10.55 5.38 1.92
N CYS A 53 10.30 6.09 3.02
CA CYS A 53 9.50 5.59 4.14
C CYS A 53 8.07 5.23 3.70
N ILE A 54 7.40 6.10 2.95
CA ILE A 54 6.04 5.83 2.45
C ILE A 54 6.03 4.61 1.52
N SER A 55 7.03 4.49 0.64
CA SER A 55 7.16 3.34 -0.25
C SER A 55 7.45 2.05 0.51
N ALA A 56 8.30 2.11 1.54
CA ALA A 56 8.59 0.97 2.41
C ALA A 56 7.35 0.49 3.16
N LEU A 57 6.51 1.41 3.64
CA LEU A 57 5.21 1.07 4.22
C LEU A 57 4.30 0.35 3.20
N GLY A 58 4.24 0.84 1.96
CA GLY A 58 3.51 0.20 0.88
C GLY A 58 4.00 -1.23 0.59
N LEU A 59 5.32 -1.44 0.55
CA LEU A 59 5.91 -2.78 0.38
C LEU A 59 5.56 -3.74 1.52
N ILE A 60 5.60 -3.26 2.77
CA ILE A 60 5.18 -4.06 3.94
C ILE A 60 3.70 -4.45 3.82
N GLN A 61 2.85 -3.51 3.39
CA GLN A 61 1.42 -3.75 3.21
C GLN A 61 1.16 -4.85 2.17
N ILE A 62 1.86 -4.80 1.02
CA ILE A 62 1.79 -5.85 -0.02
C ILE A 62 2.29 -7.19 0.54
N GLY A 63 3.40 -7.19 1.28
CA GLY A 63 3.96 -8.38 1.90
C GLY A 63 3.00 -9.06 2.87
N MET A 64 2.33 -8.28 3.73
CA MET A 64 1.30 -8.79 4.63
C MET A 64 0.12 -9.40 3.86
N GLY A 65 -0.38 -8.71 2.82
CA GLY A 65 -1.44 -9.24 1.97
C GLY A 65 -1.08 -10.56 1.29
N ALA A 66 0.18 -10.73 0.87
CA ALA A 66 0.67 -11.98 0.29
C ALA A 66 0.72 -13.12 1.32
N VAL A 67 1.15 -12.84 2.56
CA VAL A 67 1.15 -13.83 3.65
C VAL A 67 -0.27 -14.26 4.00
N ASP A 68 -1.21 -13.32 4.11
CA ASP A 68 -2.62 -13.60 4.37
C ASP A 68 -3.25 -14.45 3.25
N PHE A 69 -2.90 -14.16 1.99
CA PHE A 69 -3.33 -14.94 0.83
C PHE A 69 -2.82 -16.39 0.90
N LEU A 70 -1.51 -16.56 1.17
CA LEU A 70 -0.89 -17.88 1.33
C LEU A 70 -1.53 -18.67 2.47
N ALA A 71 -1.82 -18.03 3.60
CA ALA A 71 -2.49 -18.65 4.73
C ALA A 71 -3.91 -19.13 4.35
N PHE A 72 -4.66 -18.30 3.62
CA PHE A 72 -5.98 -18.66 3.10
C PHE A 72 -5.92 -19.84 2.12
N CYS A 73 -4.98 -19.83 1.17
CA CYS A 73 -4.79 -20.94 0.24
C CYS A 73 -4.40 -22.24 0.95
N ARG A 74 -3.59 -22.17 2.02
CA ARG A 74 -3.24 -23.33 2.85
C ARG A 74 -4.46 -23.87 3.60
N ALA A 75 -5.28 -23.00 4.17
CA ALA A 75 -6.49 -23.39 4.90
C ALA A 75 -7.53 -24.09 3.99
N LEU A 76 -7.56 -23.76 2.69
CA LEU A 76 -8.40 -24.46 1.70
C LEU A 76 -7.85 -25.83 1.28
N LYS A 77 -6.56 -26.11 1.52
CA LYS A 77 -5.88 -27.32 1.04
C LYS A 77 -5.85 -28.44 2.09
N THR A 78 -6.14 -28.14 3.36
CA THR A 78 -6.33 -29.14 4.41
C THR A 78 -7.78 -29.66 4.39
N PRO A 79 -8.03 -30.96 4.13
CA PRO A 79 -9.36 -31.56 4.12
C PRO A 79 -9.99 -31.63 5.52
#